data_AF-A0A1F8SR42-F1
#
_entry.id   AF-A0A1F8SR42-F1
#
_cell.length_a   1.000
_cell.length_b   1.000
_cell.length_c   1.000
_cell.angle_alpha   90.00
_cell.angle_beta   90.00
_cell.angle_gamma   90.00
#
_symmetry.space_group_name_H-M   'P 1'
#
loop_
_entity.id
_entity.type
_entity.pdbx_description
1 polymer ?
#
loop_
_entity_poly.entity_id
_entity_poly.type
_entity_poly.pdbx_seq_one_letter_code
_entity_poly.pdbx_strand_id
1 'polypeptide(L)'
;MNPSQVHVSGNVCSRILWIYGLTTLLSNTAYLIGYYWLPEGFMRSSLQTAGGQVVMTAQSFWGQFGLILLFNLGVTAVISVVLNFNQIKGIPAGYLYPLFIAVSGGLIAGTNSFLASDLTQYNVYDGHAMALSIGNLESLGFIFIIAATVKYGVYQYRSGWRWSGEYKPVKVMNLRDVRLAKPEIICLVIGILLIILGAYRETLMAFNML
;
A
#
# COMPACT_ATOMS: atom_id res chain seq x y z
N MET A 1 23.88 -28.51 -0.86
CA MET A 1 23.45 -27.14 -0.47
C MET A 1 22.02 -27.23 0.02
N ASN A 2 21.72 -26.74 1.23
CA ASN A 2 20.37 -26.77 1.79
C ASN A 2 19.54 -25.67 1.11
N PRO A 3 18.54 -25.97 0.26
CA PRO A 3 17.87 -24.98 -0.58
C PRO A 3 16.81 -24.14 0.16
N SER A 4 16.82 -24.12 1.49
CA SER A 4 15.66 -23.73 2.30
C SER A 4 15.68 -22.31 2.85
N GLN A 5 16.68 -21.47 2.55
CA GLN A 5 16.67 -20.07 2.98
C GLN A 5 16.92 -19.12 1.82
N VAL A 6 15.84 -18.59 1.27
CA VAL A 6 15.87 -17.36 0.50
C VAL A 6 16.35 -16.24 1.43
N HIS A 7 17.51 -15.66 1.11
CA HIS A 7 17.97 -14.42 1.70
C HIS A 7 17.17 -13.25 1.14
N VAL A 8 16.27 -12.68 1.95
CA VAL A 8 15.84 -11.30 1.73
C VAL A 8 17.07 -10.42 1.98
N SER A 9 17.73 -9.98 0.90
CA SER A 9 18.96 -9.19 0.97
C SER A 9 18.67 -7.74 1.38
N GLY A 10 19.63 -7.11 2.05
CA GLY A 10 19.54 -5.72 2.47
C GLY A 10 18.88 -5.47 3.83
N ASN A 11 19.24 -4.35 4.45
CA ASN A 11 18.61 -3.87 5.68
C ASN A 11 17.21 -3.30 5.40
N VAL A 12 16.44 -3.02 6.46
CA VAL A 12 15.05 -2.52 6.32
C VAL A 12 14.99 -1.21 5.52
N CYS A 13 15.96 -0.31 5.69
CA CYS A 13 16.03 0.95 4.95
C CYS A 13 16.20 0.74 3.44
N SER A 14 17.09 -0.18 3.04
CA SER A 14 17.29 -0.50 1.62
C SER A 14 16.00 -1.04 0.99
N ARG A 15 15.27 -1.90 1.72
CA ARG A 15 13.98 -2.42 1.25
C ARG A 15 12.93 -1.32 1.10
N ILE A 16 12.86 -0.40 2.07
CA ILE A 16 11.97 0.78 2.02
C ILE A 16 12.30 1.63 0.80
N LEU A 17 13.57 1.99 0.60
CA LEU A 17 13.99 2.83 -0.53
C LEU A 17 13.70 2.17 -1.87
N TRP A 18 13.96 0.86 -1.99
CA TRP A 18 13.68 0.11 -3.21
C TRP A 18 12.20 0.08 -3.55
N ILE A 19 11.35 -0.31 -2.59
CA ILE A 19 9.91 -0.39 -2.86
C ILE A 19 9.32 1.00 -3.08
N TYR A 20 9.76 2.01 -2.32
CA TYR A 20 9.31 3.40 -2.50
C TYR A 20 9.68 3.97 -3.86
N GLY A 21 10.93 3.75 -4.32
CA GLY A 21 11.37 4.17 -5.64
C GLY A 21 10.57 3.49 -6.75
N LEU A 22 10.34 2.17 -6.63
CA LEU A 22 9.55 1.41 -7.59
C LEU A 22 8.08 1.86 -7.63
N THR A 23 7.44 2.05 -6.47
CA THR A 23 6.05 2.52 -6.40
C THR A 23 5.91 3.93 -6.94
N THR A 24 6.88 4.80 -6.67
CA THR A 24 6.90 6.17 -7.21
C THR A 24 7.00 6.15 -8.73
N LEU A 25 7.90 5.35 -9.29
CA LEU A 25 8.06 5.20 -10.74
C LEU A 25 6.77 4.66 -11.38
N LEU A 26 6.19 3.60 -10.81
CA LEU A 26 4.96 2.99 -11.32
C LEU A 26 3.77 3.95 -11.23
N SER A 27 3.62 4.66 -10.12
CA SER A 27 2.54 5.63 -9.94
C SER A 27 2.64 6.77 -10.96
N ASN A 28 3.83 7.34 -11.17
CA ASN A 28 4.03 8.38 -12.18
C ASN A 28 3.82 7.85 -13.61
N THR A 29 4.27 6.63 -13.90
CA THR A 29 4.05 6.00 -15.21
C THR A 29 2.56 5.77 -15.47
N ALA A 30 1.85 5.24 -14.47
CA ALA A 30 0.41 5.01 -14.51
C ALA A 30 -0.37 6.32 -14.63
N TYR A 31 0.06 7.39 -13.93
CA TYR A 31 -0.48 8.73 -14.09
C TYR A 31 -0.38 9.22 -15.53
N LEU A 32 0.80 9.13 -16.14
CA LEU A 32 1.00 9.57 -17.53
C LEU A 32 0.13 8.76 -18.52
N ILE A 33 0.03 7.45 -18.32
CA ILE A 33 -0.85 6.59 -19.12
C ILE A 33 -2.32 7.03 -18.95
N GLY A 34 -2.77 7.24 -17.70
CA GLY A 34 -4.13 7.69 -17.42
C GLY A 34 -4.43 9.05 -18.05
N TYR A 35 -3.51 10.00 -17.89
CA TYR A 35 -3.67 11.36 -18.36
C TYR A 35 -3.69 11.48 -19.89
N TYR A 36 -2.78 10.80 -20.59
CA TYR A 36 -2.68 10.94 -22.04
C TYR A 36 -3.59 9.98 -22.81
N TRP A 37 -3.87 8.78 -22.28
CA TRP A 37 -4.44 7.68 -23.08
C TRP A 37 -5.81 7.18 -22.59
N LEU A 38 -6.29 7.60 -21.43
CA LEU A 38 -7.57 7.16 -20.88
C LEU A 38 -8.57 8.32 -20.76
N PRO A 39 -9.88 8.05 -20.84
CA PRO A 39 -10.89 9.09 -20.66
C PRO A 39 -10.98 9.55 -19.21
N GLU A 40 -11.41 10.79 -19.03
CA GLU A 40 -11.71 11.31 -17.70
C GLU A 40 -12.76 10.43 -16.99
N GLY A 41 -12.54 10.19 -15.70
CA GLY A 41 -13.43 9.38 -14.88
C GLY A 41 -13.30 7.87 -15.08
N PHE A 42 -12.36 7.37 -15.90
CA PHE A 42 -12.19 5.94 -16.19
C PHE A 42 -12.14 5.06 -14.93
N MET A 43 -11.52 5.54 -13.85
CA MET A 43 -11.35 4.78 -12.60
C MET A 43 -12.49 4.96 -11.58
N ARG A 44 -13.54 5.75 -11.86
CA ARG A 44 -14.59 6.11 -10.87
C ARG A 44 -15.36 4.90 -10.32
N SER A 45 -15.46 3.80 -11.06
CA SER A 45 -16.14 2.55 -10.64
C SER A 45 -15.17 1.42 -10.28
N SER A 46 -13.91 1.73 -10.02
CA SER A 46 -12.92 0.73 -9.62
C SER A 46 -13.17 0.21 -8.20
N LEU A 47 -12.58 -0.94 -7.87
CA LEU A 47 -12.64 -1.51 -6.52
C LEU A 47 -12.11 -0.52 -5.46
N GLN A 48 -11.11 0.29 -5.81
CA GLN A 48 -10.50 1.24 -4.89
C GLN A 48 -11.43 2.42 -4.59
N THR A 49 -12.15 2.94 -5.60
CA THR A 49 -13.12 4.02 -5.38
C THR A 49 -14.39 3.50 -4.70
N ALA A 50 -14.78 2.23 -4.90
CA ALA A 50 -15.87 1.62 -4.14
C ALA A 50 -15.61 1.59 -2.63
N GLY A 51 -14.37 1.35 -2.19
CA GLY A 51 -13.99 1.43 -0.77
C GLY A 51 -14.14 2.84 -0.17
N GLY A 52 -13.75 3.87 -0.93
CA GLY A 52 -13.89 5.27 -0.49
C GLY A 52 -15.34 5.72 -0.32
N GLN A 53 -16.27 5.19 -1.12
CA GLN A 53 -17.71 5.48 -0.98
C GLN A 53 -18.27 5.01 0.38
N VAL A 54 -17.82 3.86 0.89
CA VAL A 54 -18.24 3.36 2.21
C VAL A 54 -17.80 4.30 3.32
N VAL A 55 -16.57 4.82 3.23
CA VAL A 55 -16.03 5.79 4.20
C VAL A 55 -16.87 7.07 4.24
N MET A 56 -17.29 7.57 3.07
CA MET A 56 -18.09 8.80 2.96
C MET A 56 -19.53 8.67 3.52
N THR A 57 -19.98 7.48 3.91
CA THR A 57 -21.30 7.30 4.55
C THR A 57 -21.35 7.82 5.99
N ALA A 58 -20.19 7.99 6.64
CA ALA A 58 -20.13 8.48 8.00
C ALA A 58 -20.43 9.99 8.06
N GLN A 59 -21.41 10.36 8.88
CA GLN A 59 -21.84 11.76 9.05
C GLN A 59 -21.07 12.54 10.12
N SER A 60 -20.19 11.87 10.88
CA SER A 60 -19.42 12.50 11.95
C SER A 60 -17.92 12.36 11.70
N PHE A 61 -17.14 13.35 12.14
CA PHE A 61 -15.68 13.36 11.99
C PHE A 61 -15.04 12.09 12.54
N TRP A 62 -15.38 11.71 13.77
CA TRP A 62 -14.83 10.52 14.41
C TRP A 62 -15.32 9.21 13.76
N GLY A 63 -16.53 9.21 13.19
CA GLY A 63 -17.04 8.08 12.41
C GLY A 63 -16.24 7.89 11.12
N GLN A 64 -16.02 8.97 10.37
CA GLN A 64 -15.27 8.92 9.12
C GLN A 64 -13.78 8.59 9.37
N PHE A 65 -13.14 9.25 10.35
CA PHE A 65 -11.78 8.93 10.78
C PHE A 65 -11.64 7.47 11.20
N GLY A 66 -12.60 6.96 11.99
CA GLY A 66 -12.61 5.57 12.41
C GLY A 66 -12.72 4.59 11.25
N LEU A 67 -13.56 4.88 10.25
CA LEU A 67 -13.68 4.05 9.03
C LEU A 67 -12.42 4.10 8.18
N ILE A 68 -11.84 5.29 7.94
CA ILE A 68 -10.58 5.43 7.18
C ILE A 68 -9.48 4.62 7.86
N LEU A 69 -9.33 4.79 9.18
CA LEU A 69 -8.32 4.08 9.96
C LEU A 69 -8.58 2.56 9.96
N LEU A 70 -9.84 2.12 10.01
CA LEU A 70 -10.18 0.69 9.91
C LEU A 70 -9.82 0.12 8.53
N PHE A 71 -10.09 0.83 7.44
CA PHE A 71 -9.72 0.39 6.09
C PHE A 71 -8.20 0.40 5.88
N ASN A 72 -7.52 1.48 6.29
CA ASN A 72 -6.09 1.64 6.04
C ASN A 72 -5.24 0.80 7.00
N LEU A 73 -5.54 0.79 8.30
CA LEU A 73 -4.78 0.00 9.26
C LEU A 73 -5.31 -1.43 9.39
N GLY A 74 -6.63 -1.60 9.48
CA GLY A 74 -7.26 -2.90 9.73
C GLY A 74 -7.28 -3.81 8.51
N VAL A 75 -7.74 -3.33 7.36
CA VAL A 75 -7.84 -4.16 6.15
C VAL A 75 -6.49 -4.18 5.44
N THR A 76 -5.96 -3.00 5.15
CA THR A 76 -4.80 -2.88 4.26
C THR A 76 -3.48 -3.32 4.91
N ALA A 77 -3.16 -2.83 6.10
CA ALA A 77 -1.91 -3.21 6.75
C ALA A 77 -1.91 -4.70 7.16
N VAL A 78 -3.04 -5.24 7.62
CA VAL A 78 -3.16 -6.67 7.94
C VAL A 78 -3.02 -7.54 6.71
N ILE A 79 -3.73 -7.23 5.61
CA ILE A 79 -3.57 -7.96 4.34
C ILE A 79 -2.10 -7.94 3.93
N SER A 80 -1.44 -6.79 4.01
CA SER A 80 -0.04 -6.64 3.63
C SER A 80 0.90 -7.50 4.49
N VAL A 81 0.69 -7.58 5.80
CA VAL A 81 1.47 -8.44 6.71
C VAL A 81 1.18 -9.92 6.48
N VAL A 82 -0.10 -10.29 6.27
CA VAL A 82 -0.50 -11.68 5.99
C VAL A 82 0.08 -12.15 4.65
N LEU A 83 0.07 -11.29 3.63
CA LEU A 83 0.71 -11.58 2.35
C LEU A 83 2.22 -11.79 2.51
N ASN A 84 2.88 -11.06 3.41
CA ASN A 84 4.30 -11.27 3.70
C ASN A 84 4.64 -12.63 4.31
N PHE A 85 3.66 -13.38 4.85
CA PHE A 85 3.88 -14.77 5.22
C PHE A 85 4.10 -15.69 4.01
N ASN A 86 3.86 -15.21 2.80
CA ASN A 86 4.05 -15.95 1.57
C ASN A 86 5.15 -15.29 0.73
N GLN A 87 6.07 -16.11 0.22
CA GLN A 87 7.12 -15.67 -0.69
C GLN A 87 7.05 -16.49 -1.99
N ILE A 88 7.11 -15.82 -3.14
CA ILE A 88 7.08 -16.46 -4.45
C ILE A 88 8.43 -16.23 -5.10
N LYS A 89 9.19 -17.30 -5.37
CA LYS A 89 10.56 -17.22 -5.91
C LYS A 89 11.46 -16.28 -5.09
N GLY A 90 11.22 -16.23 -3.78
CA GLY A 90 11.95 -15.38 -2.85
C GLY A 90 11.49 -13.92 -2.77
N ILE A 91 10.46 -13.54 -3.53
CA ILE A 91 9.84 -12.21 -3.45
C ILE A 91 8.68 -12.28 -2.44
N PRO A 92 8.70 -11.46 -1.37
CA PRO A 92 7.58 -11.34 -0.44
C PRO A 92 6.31 -10.89 -1.16
N ALA A 93 5.22 -11.64 -1.02
CA ALA A 93 3.97 -11.34 -1.70
C ALA A 93 3.31 -10.04 -1.19
N GLY A 94 3.64 -9.59 0.02
CA GLY A 94 3.16 -8.31 0.53
C GLY A 94 3.62 -7.11 -0.29
N TYR A 95 4.73 -7.22 -1.06
CA TYR A 95 5.12 -6.17 -2.01
C TYR A 95 4.11 -5.97 -3.15
N LEU A 96 3.25 -6.94 -3.45
CA LEU A 96 2.23 -6.77 -4.48
C LEU A 96 1.21 -5.68 -4.13
N TYR A 97 0.94 -5.49 -2.84
CA TYR A 97 -0.04 -4.51 -2.37
C TYR A 97 0.34 -3.05 -2.70
N PRO A 98 1.51 -2.53 -2.29
CA PRO A 98 1.89 -1.15 -2.59
C PRO A 98 2.12 -0.94 -4.09
N LEU A 99 2.50 -1.99 -4.84
CA LEU A 99 2.57 -1.92 -6.30
C LEU A 99 1.18 -1.75 -6.93
N PHE A 100 0.19 -2.51 -6.46
CA PHE A 100 -1.20 -2.35 -6.88
C PHE A 100 -1.70 -0.92 -6.59
N ILE A 101 -1.54 -0.44 -5.35
CA ILE A 101 -1.96 0.91 -4.94
C ILE A 101 -1.25 2.01 -5.72
N ALA A 102 0.03 1.84 -6.03
CA ALA A 102 0.77 2.79 -6.84
C ALA A 102 0.20 2.91 -8.25
N VAL A 103 -0.05 1.78 -8.92
CA VAL A 103 -0.61 1.78 -10.28
C VAL A 103 -2.03 2.33 -10.28
N SER A 104 -2.89 1.84 -9.39
CA SER A 104 -4.28 2.26 -9.35
C SER A 104 -4.44 3.72 -8.89
N GLY A 105 -3.65 4.17 -7.91
CA GLY A 105 -3.61 5.56 -7.46
C GLY A 105 -3.09 6.51 -8.55
N GLY A 106 -2.05 6.10 -9.29
CA GLY A 106 -1.56 6.84 -10.45
C GLY A 106 -2.63 6.98 -11.53
N LEU A 107 -3.33 5.89 -11.88
CA LEU A 107 -4.45 5.93 -12.83
C LEU A 107 -5.59 6.83 -12.36
N ILE A 108 -6.01 6.72 -11.08
CA ILE A 108 -7.05 7.59 -10.49
C ILE A 108 -6.67 9.06 -10.64
N ALA A 109 -5.41 9.40 -10.36
CA ALA A 109 -4.89 10.74 -10.50
C ALA A 109 -4.84 11.20 -11.97
N GLY A 110 -4.37 10.33 -12.88
CA GLY A 110 -4.26 10.64 -14.30
C GLY A 110 -5.62 10.85 -14.97
N THR A 111 -6.63 10.09 -14.57
CA THR A 111 -7.99 10.18 -15.13
C THR A 111 -8.94 11.03 -14.28
N ASN A 112 -8.42 11.85 -13.36
CA ASN A 112 -9.21 12.72 -12.48
C ASN A 112 -10.44 12.03 -11.84
N SER A 113 -10.22 10.83 -11.29
CA SER A 113 -11.28 9.92 -10.84
C SER A 113 -11.45 9.89 -9.32
N PHE A 114 -11.11 10.98 -8.64
CA PHE A 114 -11.29 11.13 -7.20
C PHE A 114 -12.77 11.24 -6.84
N LEU A 115 -13.11 10.84 -5.61
CA LEU A 115 -14.48 10.87 -5.10
C LEU A 115 -14.84 12.18 -4.42
N ALA A 116 -13.86 12.78 -3.72
CA ALA A 116 -14.09 13.91 -2.82
C ALA A 116 -13.69 15.26 -3.43
N SER A 117 -12.93 15.28 -4.52
CA SER A 117 -12.46 16.52 -5.12
C SER A 117 -12.10 16.35 -6.60
N ASP A 118 -12.04 17.46 -7.34
CA ASP A 118 -11.62 17.52 -8.73
C ASP A 118 -10.22 18.16 -8.78
N LEU A 119 -9.24 17.46 -9.37
CA LEU A 119 -7.86 17.96 -9.43
C LEU A 119 -7.72 19.26 -10.22
N THR A 120 -8.63 19.56 -11.14
CA THR A 120 -8.60 20.80 -11.94
C THR A 120 -8.77 22.06 -11.07
N GLN A 121 -9.25 21.90 -9.84
CA GLN A 121 -9.42 23.00 -8.87
C GLN A 121 -8.11 23.41 -8.20
N TYR A 122 -7.06 22.59 -8.29
CA TYR A 122 -5.77 22.87 -7.68
C TYR A 122 -4.73 23.20 -8.74
N ASN A 123 -3.84 24.14 -8.42
CA ASN A 123 -2.60 24.25 -9.17
C ASN A 123 -1.71 23.03 -8.87
N VAL A 124 -0.67 22.83 -9.69
CA VAL A 124 0.23 21.68 -9.60
C VAL A 124 0.90 21.58 -8.22
N TYR A 125 1.26 22.71 -7.60
CA TYR A 125 1.92 22.71 -6.29
C TYR A 125 0.98 22.26 -5.18
N ASP A 126 -0.22 22.83 -5.12
CA ASP A 126 -1.20 22.53 -4.07
C ASP A 126 -1.74 21.11 -4.21
N GLY A 127 -2.03 20.67 -5.45
CA GLY A 127 -2.45 19.29 -5.73
C GLY A 127 -1.37 18.28 -5.34
N HIS A 128 -0.10 18.57 -5.62
CA HIS A 128 1.02 17.70 -5.25
C HIS A 128 1.27 17.71 -3.74
N ALA A 129 1.19 18.86 -3.07
CA ALA A 129 1.29 18.96 -1.62
C ALA A 129 0.16 18.18 -0.93
N MET A 130 -1.07 18.29 -1.44
CA MET A 130 -2.22 17.54 -0.96
C MET A 130 -2.01 16.03 -1.10
N ALA A 131 -1.60 15.56 -2.29
CA ALA A 131 -1.30 14.16 -2.53
C ALA A 131 -0.18 13.62 -1.62
N LEU A 132 0.88 14.41 -1.41
CA LEU A 132 1.95 14.10 -0.45
C LEU A 132 1.43 13.99 0.98
N SER A 133 0.50 14.87 1.35
CA SER A 133 -0.01 15.01 2.72
C SER A 133 -1.06 13.98 3.12
N ILE A 134 -1.62 13.22 2.17
CA ILE A 134 -2.67 12.24 2.43
C ILE A 134 -2.24 10.89 1.85
N GLY A 135 -2.56 10.60 0.59
CA GLY A 135 -2.40 9.27 0.00
C GLY A 135 -0.96 8.76 -0.03
N ASN A 136 0.03 9.65 -0.22
CA ASN A 136 1.44 9.25 -0.20
C ASN A 136 1.97 9.01 1.23
N LEU A 137 1.44 9.69 2.25
CA LEU A 137 1.78 9.41 3.65
C LEU A 137 1.30 8.01 4.05
N GLU A 138 0.08 7.65 3.66
CA GLU A 138 -0.47 6.32 3.92
C GLU A 138 0.29 5.23 3.15
N SER A 139 0.56 5.49 1.87
CA SER A 139 1.37 4.60 1.02
C SER A 139 2.77 4.37 1.61
N LEU A 140 3.41 5.43 2.11
CA LEU A 140 4.69 5.32 2.80
C LEU A 140 4.55 4.50 4.09
N GLY A 141 3.47 4.69 4.84
CA GLY A 141 3.14 3.87 6.00
C GLY A 141 3.06 2.37 5.69
N PHE A 142 2.35 2.00 4.61
CA PHE A 142 2.28 0.61 4.14
C PHE A 142 3.65 0.06 3.76
N ILE A 143 4.46 0.84 3.05
CA ILE A 143 5.83 0.47 2.69
C ILE A 143 6.67 0.14 3.93
N PHE A 144 6.60 0.97 4.97
CA PHE A 144 7.31 0.74 6.23
C PHE A 144 6.85 -0.55 6.91
N ILE A 145 5.53 -0.77 7.02
CA ILE A 145 4.96 -1.99 7.63
C ILE A 145 5.36 -3.25 6.86
N ILE A 146 5.29 -3.21 5.53
CA ILE A 146 5.64 -4.34 4.67
C ILE A 146 7.14 -4.62 4.79
N ALA A 147 7.99 -3.62 4.61
CA ALA A 147 9.43 -3.77 4.67
C ALA A 147 9.93 -4.24 6.04
N ALA A 148 9.22 -3.91 7.12
CA ALA A 148 9.48 -4.42 8.47
C ALA A 148 9.15 -5.92 8.61
N THR A 149 8.16 -6.44 7.85
CA THR A 149 7.61 -7.79 8.05
C THR A 149 8.05 -8.82 6.99
N VAL A 150 8.66 -8.41 5.88
CA VAL A 150 9.07 -9.31 4.77
C VAL A 150 10.03 -10.45 5.12
N LYS A 151 10.88 -10.29 6.15
CA LYS A 151 11.84 -11.33 6.57
C LYS A 151 11.16 -12.56 7.17
N TYR A 152 9.90 -12.44 7.53
CA TYR A 152 9.16 -13.43 8.32
C TYR A 152 8.20 -14.25 7.45
N GLY A 153 8.59 -14.48 6.18
CA GLY A 153 7.87 -15.35 5.25
C GLY A 153 7.82 -16.78 5.76
N VAL A 154 6.61 -17.24 6.11
CA VAL A 154 6.34 -18.58 6.65
C VAL A 154 6.37 -19.65 5.56
N TYR A 155 5.87 -19.31 4.36
CA TYR A 155 5.71 -20.21 3.24
C TYR A 155 6.47 -19.71 2.02
N GLN A 156 7.21 -20.62 1.37
CA GLN A 156 7.94 -20.36 0.15
C GLN A 156 7.37 -21.17 -1.01
N TYR A 157 7.00 -20.47 -2.08
CA TYR A 157 6.53 -21.03 -3.33
C TYR A 157 7.65 -20.96 -4.37
N ARG A 158 7.95 -22.09 -5.01
CA ARG A 158 8.90 -22.13 -6.15
C ARG A 158 8.28 -21.55 -7.41
N SER A 159 6.95 -21.57 -7.52
CA SER A 159 6.20 -20.98 -8.62
C SER A 159 4.89 -20.37 -8.12
N GLY A 160 4.53 -19.20 -8.67
CA GLY A 160 3.21 -18.59 -8.46
C GLY A 160 2.13 -19.17 -9.38
N TRP A 161 2.50 -20.01 -10.35
CA TRP A 161 1.56 -20.58 -11.31
C TRP A 161 1.06 -21.94 -10.85
N ARG A 162 -0.24 -22.05 -10.56
CA ARG A 162 -0.86 -23.27 -10.01
C ARG A 162 -0.62 -24.53 -10.86
N TRP A 163 -0.51 -24.37 -12.18
CA TRP A 163 -0.37 -25.48 -13.12
C TRP A 163 1.08 -25.88 -13.40
N SER A 164 2.06 -25.21 -12.79
CA SER A 164 3.48 -25.48 -13.02
C SER A 164 4.01 -26.77 -12.36
N GLY A 165 3.17 -27.48 -11.60
CA GLY A 165 3.61 -28.60 -10.75
C GLY A 165 4.40 -28.18 -9.50
N GLU A 166 4.92 -26.95 -9.46
CA GLU A 166 5.77 -26.39 -8.39
C GLU A 166 5.05 -25.40 -7.46
N TYR A 167 3.72 -25.33 -7.51
CA TYR A 167 2.90 -24.43 -6.70
C TYR A 167 2.79 -24.85 -5.22
N LYS A 168 3.32 -26.02 -4.84
CA LYS A 168 3.25 -26.49 -3.46
C LYS A 168 4.18 -25.65 -2.57
N PRO A 169 3.66 -24.97 -1.52
CA PRO A 169 4.49 -24.21 -0.62
C PRO A 169 5.33 -25.12 0.26
N VAL A 170 6.54 -24.67 0.56
CA VAL A 170 7.38 -25.24 1.62
C VAL A 170 7.29 -24.33 2.84
N LYS A 171 6.93 -24.88 3.99
CA LYS A 171 6.94 -24.16 5.26
C LYS A 171 8.39 -24.04 5.74
N VAL A 172 8.88 -22.82 5.96
CA VAL A 172 10.28 -22.55 6.33
C VAL A 172 10.45 -22.04 7.75
N MET A 173 9.38 -21.56 8.39
CA MET A 173 9.37 -21.16 9.81
C MET A 173 7.98 -21.36 10.42
N ASN A 174 7.88 -21.34 11.76
CA ASN A 174 6.57 -21.26 12.41
C ASN A 174 6.22 -19.80 12.74
N LEU A 175 4.92 -19.51 12.80
CA LEU A 175 4.41 -18.19 13.21
C LEU A 175 4.90 -17.79 14.61
N ARG A 176 5.09 -18.76 15.52
CA ARG A 176 5.58 -18.51 16.89
C ARG A 176 7.05 -18.06 16.92
N ASP A 177 7.80 -18.35 15.85
CA ASP A 177 9.22 -18.03 15.73
C ASP A 177 9.43 -16.64 15.09
N VAL A 178 8.35 -15.97 14.66
CA VAL A 178 8.38 -14.62 14.09
C VAL A 178 8.72 -13.61 15.18
N ARG A 179 9.94 -13.06 15.12
CA ARG A 179 10.42 -12.03 16.05
C ARG A 179 11.04 -10.86 15.30
N LEU A 180 10.38 -9.71 15.34
CA LEU A 180 10.90 -8.47 14.77
C LEU A 180 12.17 -8.02 15.51
N ALA A 181 13.21 -7.67 14.78
CA ALA A 181 14.36 -6.99 15.38
C ALA A 181 14.04 -5.50 15.62
N LYS A 182 14.85 -4.82 16.44
CA LYS A 182 14.58 -3.43 16.85
C LYS A 182 14.36 -2.47 15.67
N PRO A 183 15.18 -2.49 14.59
CA PRO A 183 14.95 -1.63 13.44
C PRO A 183 13.62 -1.93 12.74
N GLU A 184 13.22 -3.20 12.64
CA GLU A 184 11.92 -3.58 12.09
C GLU A 184 10.76 -3.08 12.97
N ILE A 185 10.87 -3.16 14.30
CA ILE A 185 9.86 -2.62 15.23
C ILE A 185 9.72 -1.11 15.06
N ILE A 186 10.83 -0.38 15.01
CA ILE A 186 10.82 1.08 14.82
C ILE A 186 10.12 1.41 13.49
N CYS A 187 10.46 0.71 12.41
CA CYS A 187 9.83 0.93 11.11
C CYS A 187 8.33 0.59 11.14
N LEU A 188 7.93 -0.48 11.81
CA LEU A 188 6.52 -0.83 11.98
C LEU A 188 5.74 0.28 12.69
N VAL A 189 6.28 0.80 13.80
CA VAL A 189 5.67 1.89 14.57
C VAL A 189 5.57 3.16 13.74
N ILE A 190 6.64 3.54 13.04
CA ILE A 190 6.62 4.70 12.13
C ILE A 190 5.54 4.50 11.07
N GLY A 191 5.46 3.33 10.45
CA GLY A 191 4.47 3.04 9.42
C GLY A 191 3.03 3.18 9.92
N ILE A 192 2.74 2.67 11.13
CA ILE A 192 1.45 2.84 11.80
C ILE A 192 1.14 4.32 12.04
N LEU A 193 2.09 5.09 12.57
CA LEU A 193 1.90 6.52 12.83
C LEU A 193 1.65 7.31 11.55
N LEU A 194 2.32 6.98 10.45
CA LEU A 194 2.11 7.61 9.15
C LEU A 194 0.69 7.36 8.61
N ILE A 195 0.17 6.13 8.77
CA ILE A 195 -1.22 5.81 8.38
C ILE A 195 -2.21 6.59 9.24
N ILE A 196 -2.00 6.65 10.56
CA ILE A 196 -2.87 7.41 11.46
C ILE A 196 -2.88 8.90 11.07
N LEU A 197 -1.72 9.46 10.78
CA LEU A 197 -1.58 10.86 10.36
C LEU A 197 -2.25 11.11 9.00
N GLY A 198 -2.09 10.20 8.04
CA GLY A 198 -2.74 10.26 6.74
C GLY A 198 -4.26 10.23 6.87
N ALA A 199 -4.79 9.27 7.63
CA ALA A 199 -6.22 9.13 7.88
C ALA A 199 -6.82 10.38 8.57
N TYR A 200 -6.08 10.96 9.52
CA TYR A 200 -6.51 12.18 10.20
C TYR A 200 -6.58 13.37 9.23
N ARG A 201 -5.57 13.51 8.36
CA ARG A 201 -5.53 14.57 7.33
C ARG A 201 -6.62 14.38 6.28
N GLU A 202 -6.88 13.16 5.85
CA GLU A 202 -7.98 12.84 4.94
C GLU A 202 -9.34 13.24 5.55
N THR A 203 -9.55 12.91 6.83
CA THR A 203 -10.79 13.27 7.53
C THR A 203 -10.94 14.78 7.66
N LEU A 204 -9.86 15.49 8.04
CA LEU A 204 -9.85 16.95 8.10
C LEU A 204 -10.18 17.58 6.75
N MET A 205 -9.62 17.04 5.67
CA MET A 205 -9.87 17.52 4.30
C MET A 205 -11.34 17.35 3.93
N ALA A 206 -11.91 16.16 4.17
CA ALA A 206 -13.31 15.87 3.86
C ALA A 206 -14.28 16.81 4.61
N PHE A 207 -13.98 17.15 5.87
CA PHE A 207 -14.81 18.04 6.68
C PHE A 207 -14.60 19.52 6.42
N ASN A 208 -13.41 19.94 5.99
CA ASN A 208 -13.12 21.35 5.68
C ASN A 208 -13.56 21.74 4.26
N MET A 209 -13.86 20.77 3.38
CA MET A 209 -14.42 21.00 2.05
C MET A 209 -15.95 20.89 2.00
N LEU A 210 -16.60 20.55 3.11
CA LEU A 210 -18.05 20.63 3.34
C LEU A 210 -18.41 21.95 4.04
#